data_AF-W7TJT1-F1
#
_entry.id   AF-W7TJT1-F1
#
_cell.length_a   1.000
_cell.length_b   1.000
_cell.length_c   1.000
_cell.angle_alpha   90.00
_cell.angle_beta   90.00
_cell.angle_gamma   90.00
#
_symmetry.space_group_name_H-M   'P 1'
#
loop_
_entity.id
_entity.type
_entity.pdbx_description
1 polymer ?
#
loop_
_entity_poly.entity_id
_entity_poly.type
_entity_poly.pdbx_seq_one_letter_code
_entity_poly.pdbx_strand_id
1 'polypeptide(L)'
;TTPPFLPSSLPPSLPPSLPPRSYQDRLDTLSAVRDAGLHVCSGGILGLGEAAADRIGLLHTLATLPQHPESVPINALVAVEGTRLESNRSPSVFDMGRMIATARVVMPRTMVRLSAGRLSFSAGEQALLFFAGANSIFNGDVLLTTPNPAFTADAALFDTLGLVGKKAHVPAKETPYPVEREGGREGGREEGVVVTRSARQAA
;
A
#
# COMPACT_ATOMS: atom_id res chain seq x y z
N THR A 1 26.32 -1.83 10.06
CA THR A 1 25.25 -2.58 10.73
C THR A 1 24.51 -3.35 9.68
N THR A 2 24.54 -4.67 9.76
CA THR A 2 24.03 -5.60 8.74
C THR A 2 22.51 -5.46 8.62
N PRO A 3 21.94 -5.31 7.40
CA PRO A 3 20.48 -5.24 7.25
C PRO A 3 19.86 -6.62 7.53
N PRO A 4 18.69 -6.69 8.19
CA PRO A 4 18.09 -7.93 8.72
C PRO A 4 17.39 -8.80 7.66
N PHE A 5 17.58 -8.56 6.36
CA PHE A 5 16.64 -9.01 5.33
C PHE A 5 17.14 -10.08 4.35
N LEU A 6 18.22 -10.80 4.64
CA LEU A 6 18.70 -11.87 3.74
C LEU A 6 19.03 -13.17 4.49
N PRO A 7 18.25 -14.25 4.31
CA PRO A 7 18.70 -15.59 4.69
C PRO A 7 19.89 -16.00 3.81
N SER A 8 20.88 -16.62 4.45
CA SER A 8 22.25 -16.84 3.95
C SER A 8 22.45 -18.01 2.98
N SER A 9 21.39 -18.64 2.45
CA SER A 9 21.57 -19.70 1.44
C SER A 9 20.32 -19.92 0.58
N LEU A 10 20.55 -20.04 -0.74
CA LEU A 10 19.52 -20.32 -1.76
C LEU A 10 19.60 -21.81 -2.17
N PRO A 11 18.49 -22.57 -2.21
CA PRO A 11 18.46 -23.87 -2.87
C PRO A 11 18.49 -23.73 -4.41
N PRO A 12 19.09 -24.69 -5.13
CA PRO A 12 19.53 -24.52 -6.53
C PRO A 12 18.45 -24.58 -7.63
N SER A 13 17.14 -24.56 -7.32
CA SER A 13 16.08 -24.89 -8.29
C SER A 13 15.16 -23.74 -8.75
N LEU A 14 15.45 -22.47 -8.43
CA LEU A 14 14.66 -21.32 -8.92
C LEU A 14 15.36 -20.64 -10.13
N PRO A 15 14.65 -20.17 -11.17
CA PRO A 15 15.22 -19.32 -12.22
C PRO A 15 15.95 -18.11 -11.61
N PRO A 16 16.95 -17.53 -12.30
CA PRO A 16 17.81 -16.51 -11.73
C PRO A 16 16.98 -15.31 -11.26
N SER A 17 16.73 -15.24 -9.95
CA SER A 17 16.23 -14.05 -9.30
C SER A 17 17.24 -12.94 -9.53
N LEU A 18 16.77 -11.74 -9.88
CA LEU A 18 17.60 -10.53 -9.86
C LEU A 18 18.47 -10.52 -8.58
N PRO A 19 19.78 -10.19 -8.69
CA PRO A 19 20.65 -10.19 -7.52
C PRO A 19 20.06 -9.29 -6.42
N PRO A 20 20.20 -9.67 -5.14
CA PRO A 20 19.64 -8.88 -4.05
C PRO A 20 20.26 -7.49 -4.06
N ARG A 21 19.43 -6.46 -4.22
CA ARG A 21 19.86 -5.07 -4.08
C ARG A 21 20.07 -4.72 -2.61
N SER A 22 21.13 -3.98 -2.33
CA SER A 22 21.46 -3.52 -0.99
C SER A 22 20.39 -2.55 -0.47
N TYR A 23 20.37 -2.33 0.85
CA TYR A 23 19.50 -1.29 1.42
C TYR A 23 19.92 0.10 0.95
N GLN A 24 21.22 0.34 0.80
CA GLN A 24 21.76 1.61 0.32
C GLN A 24 21.33 1.88 -1.12
N ASP A 25 21.36 0.87 -2.00
CA ASP A 25 20.91 1.02 -3.40
C ASP A 25 19.46 1.54 -3.48
N ARG A 26 18.61 1.13 -2.52
CA ARG A 26 17.23 1.58 -2.43
C ARG A 26 17.15 3.04 -2.00
N LEU A 27 17.93 3.44 -1.00
CA LEU A 27 17.99 4.84 -0.55
C LEU A 27 18.53 5.76 -1.65
N ASP A 28 19.57 5.33 -2.35
CA ASP A 28 20.16 6.07 -3.48
C ASP A 28 19.13 6.23 -4.60
N THR A 29 18.35 5.18 -4.89
CA THR A 29 17.22 5.24 -5.83
C THR A 29 16.19 6.29 -5.39
N LEU A 30 15.83 6.33 -4.10
CA LEU A 30 14.89 7.33 -3.59
C LEU A 30 15.43 8.76 -3.69
N SER A 31 16.75 8.95 -3.54
CA SER A 31 17.39 10.26 -3.77
C SER A 31 17.28 10.66 -5.24
N ALA A 32 17.69 9.77 -6.16
CA ALA A 32 17.65 10.03 -7.59
C ALA A 32 16.25 10.35 -8.11
N VAL A 33 15.21 9.64 -7.63
CA VAL A 33 13.80 9.93 -7.97
C VAL A 33 13.41 11.34 -7.52
N ARG A 34 13.84 11.74 -6.32
CA ARG A 34 13.55 13.09 -5.79
C ARG A 34 14.30 14.18 -6.55
N ASP A 35 15.57 13.95 -6.86
CA ASP A 35 16.39 14.90 -7.62
C ASP A 35 15.84 15.12 -9.04
N ALA A 36 15.16 14.10 -9.58
CA ALA A 36 14.41 14.20 -10.84
C ALA A 36 13.05 14.92 -10.72
N GLY A 37 12.67 15.39 -9.52
CA GLY A 37 11.40 16.09 -9.29
C GLY A 37 10.16 15.16 -9.29
N LEU A 38 10.35 13.85 -9.12
CA LEU A 38 9.27 12.87 -9.12
C LEU A 38 8.76 12.61 -7.69
N HIS A 39 7.46 12.32 -7.58
CA HIS A 39 6.87 11.91 -6.31
C HIS A 39 7.37 10.53 -5.88
N VAL A 40 7.73 10.42 -4.61
CA VAL A 40 8.24 9.22 -3.98
C VAL A 40 7.08 8.42 -3.37
N CYS A 41 6.99 7.15 -3.78
CA CYS A 41 6.12 6.15 -3.17
C CYS A 41 6.97 5.02 -2.59
N SER A 42 7.13 4.98 -1.26
CA SER A 42 8.01 4.01 -0.59
C SER A 42 7.39 3.56 0.73
N GLY A 43 7.40 2.25 1.00
CA GLY A 43 6.70 1.66 2.14
C GLY A 43 7.13 0.23 2.41
N GLY A 44 6.25 -0.56 3.03
CA GLY A 44 6.61 -1.89 3.53
C GLY A 44 5.54 -2.97 3.40
N ILE A 45 5.94 -4.18 3.76
CA ILE A 45 5.09 -5.37 3.84
C ILE A 45 5.24 -5.95 5.25
N LEU A 46 4.11 -6.22 5.91
CA LEU A 46 4.05 -6.87 7.22
C LEU A 46 3.76 -8.36 7.04
N GLY A 47 4.39 -9.19 7.88
CA GLY A 47 4.23 -10.66 7.84
C GLY A 47 5.34 -11.39 7.09
N LEU A 48 6.46 -10.74 6.79
CA LEU A 48 7.65 -11.36 6.20
C LEU A 48 8.45 -12.21 7.20
N GLY A 49 8.08 -12.17 8.48
CA GLY A 49 8.87 -12.71 9.59
C GLY A 49 9.70 -11.64 10.30
N GLU A 50 9.40 -10.37 10.06
CA GLU A 50 10.06 -9.22 10.64
C GLU A 50 9.72 -9.05 12.13
N ALA A 51 10.70 -8.59 12.92
CA ALA A 51 10.48 -8.20 14.30
C ALA A 51 9.86 -6.79 14.38
N ALA A 52 9.32 -6.44 15.55
CA ALA A 52 8.80 -5.10 15.79
C ALA A 52 9.86 -4.00 15.55
N ALA A 53 11.13 -4.28 15.89
CA ALA A 53 12.26 -3.37 15.66
C ALA A 53 12.47 -3.07 14.17
N ASP A 54 12.20 -4.03 13.29
CA ASP A 54 12.35 -3.85 11.84
C ASP A 54 11.26 -2.92 11.29
N ARG A 55 10.02 -3.06 11.79
CA ARG A 55 8.91 -2.16 11.45
C ARG A 55 9.19 -0.72 11.88
N ILE A 56 9.74 -0.57 13.10
CA ILE A 56 10.18 0.73 13.62
C ILE A 56 11.30 1.29 12.75
N GLY A 57 12.29 0.48 12.42
CA GLY A 57 13.40 0.87 11.55
C GLY A 57 12.93 1.38 10.18
N LEU A 58 11.97 0.68 9.56
CA LEU A 58 11.36 1.12 8.30
C LEU A 58 10.70 2.50 8.44
N LEU A 59 9.81 2.68 9.42
CA LEU A 59 9.10 3.94 9.60
C LEU A 59 10.04 5.08 9.97
N HIS A 60 11.02 4.81 10.85
CA HIS A 60 12.04 5.78 11.22
C HIS A 60 12.81 6.23 9.99
N THR A 61 13.35 5.31 9.18
CA THR A 61 14.09 5.68 7.98
C THR A 61 13.26 6.57 7.05
N LEU A 62 12.00 6.20 6.76
CA LEU A 62 11.14 6.98 5.87
C LEU A 62 10.81 8.37 6.44
N ALA A 63 10.58 8.46 7.75
CA ALA A 63 10.28 9.71 8.44
C ALA A 63 11.51 10.63 8.58
N THR A 64 12.73 10.08 8.59
CA THR A 64 13.97 10.87 8.69
C THR A 64 14.64 11.16 7.35
N LEU A 65 14.01 10.81 6.22
CA LEU A 65 14.47 11.27 4.91
C LEU A 65 14.43 12.81 4.85
N PRO A 66 15.24 13.47 3.98
CA PRO A 66 15.20 14.93 3.82
C PRO A 66 13.79 15.48 3.54
N GLN A 67 12.96 14.66 2.89
CA GLN A 67 11.53 14.90 2.71
C GLN A 67 10.79 13.56 2.79
N HIS A 68 9.70 13.53 3.55
CA HIS A 68 8.82 12.36 3.64
C HIS A 68 8.31 11.95 2.25
N PRO A 69 8.14 10.65 1.97
CA PRO A 69 7.47 10.19 0.76
C PRO A 69 6.06 10.77 0.66
N GLU A 70 5.60 11.10 -0.54
CA GLU A 70 4.23 11.55 -0.78
C GLU A 70 3.22 10.43 -0.54
N SER A 71 3.63 9.18 -0.75
CA SER A 71 2.83 7.99 -0.47
C SER A 71 3.65 6.90 0.23
N VAL A 72 3.12 6.37 1.32
CA VAL A 72 3.67 5.23 2.06
C VAL A 72 2.67 4.08 2.00
N PRO A 73 2.88 3.09 1.12
CA PRO A 73 2.07 1.88 1.11
C PRO A 73 2.42 0.97 2.30
N ILE A 74 1.39 0.50 2.98
CA ILE A 74 1.49 -0.53 4.02
C ILE A 74 0.69 -1.73 3.53
N ASN A 75 1.41 -2.80 3.21
CA ASN A 75 0.86 -4.04 2.69
C ASN A 75 0.85 -5.11 3.78
N ALA A 76 -0.18 -5.94 3.80
CA ALA A 76 -0.11 -7.24 4.45
C ALA A 76 0.46 -8.26 3.46
N LEU A 77 1.31 -9.17 3.93
CA LEU A 77 1.77 -10.29 3.13
C LEU A 77 0.56 -11.12 2.67
N VAL A 78 0.46 -11.30 1.36
CA VAL A 78 -0.41 -12.30 0.73
C VAL A 78 0.47 -13.52 0.46
N ALA A 79 0.30 -14.56 1.27
CA ALA A 79 1.01 -15.83 1.07
C ALA A 79 0.50 -16.50 -0.21
N VAL A 80 1.44 -16.81 -1.12
CA VAL A 80 1.14 -17.46 -2.40
C VAL A 80 1.83 -18.82 -2.41
N GLU A 81 1.08 -19.85 -2.78
CA GLU A 81 1.58 -21.23 -2.91
C GLU A 81 2.79 -21.30 -3.86
N GLY A 82 3.79 -22.10 -3.49
CA GLY A 82 5.06 -22.24 -4.21
C GLY A 82 6.07 -21.13 -3.92
N THR A 83 5.71 -20.10 -3.14
CA THR A 83 6.67 -19.09 -2.67
C THR A 83 7.32 -19.50 -1.36
N ARG A 84 8.52 -18.97 -1.06
CA ARG A 84 9.22 -19.23 0.22
C ARG A 84 8.45 -18.78 1.46
N LEU A 85 7.46 -17.92 1.29
CA LEU A 85 6.67 -17.32 2.35
C LEU A 85 5.23 -17.86 2.38
N GLU A 86 4.95 -18.96 1.66
CA GLU A 86 3.62 -19.56 1.59
C GLU A 86 3.07 -19.97 2.96
N SER A 87 3.95 -20.34 3.90
CA SER A 87 3.59 -20.76 5.26
C SER A 87 3.51 -19.61 6.26
N ASN A 88 3.84 -18.38 5.85
CA ASN A 88 3.81 -17.24 6.77
C ASN A 88 2.36 -16.84 7.05
N ARG A 89 2.09 -16.51 8.32
CA ARG A 89 0.79 -15.98 8.72
C ARG A 89 0.65 -14.52 8.29
N SER A 90 -0.53 -14.17 7.79
CA SER A 90 -0.90 -12.77 7.60
C SER A 90 -0.85 -12.01 8.93
N PRO A 91 -0.41 -10.74 8.92
CA PRO A 91 -0.36 -9.92 10.13
C PRO A 91 -1.77 -9.70 10.68
N SER A 92 -1.89 -9.54 12.01
CA SER A 92 -3.17 -9.21 12.64
C SER A 92 -3.63 -7.80 12.21
N VAL A 93 -4.94 -7.55 12.27
CA VAL A 93 -5.49 -6.20 12.04
C VAL A 93 -4.88 -5.17 13.02
N PHE A 94 -4.53 -5.59 14.25
CA PHE A 94 -3.92 -4.71 15.24
C PHE A 94 -2.47 -4.37 14.90
N ASP A 95 -1.70 -5.29 14.33
CA ASP A 95 -0.36 -5.01 13.81
C ASP A 95 -0.42 -4.01 12.66
N MET A 96 -1.34 -4.25 11.72
CA MET A 96 -1.57 -3.34 10.60
C MET A 96 -2.01 -1.97 11.08
N GLY A 97 -2.97 -1.91 12.00
CA GLY A 97 -3.48 -0.67 12.60
C GLY A 97 -2.39 0.10 13.32
N ARG A 98 -1.52 -0.58 14.09
CA ARG A 98 -0.39 0.06 14.77
C ARG A 98 0.62 0.62 13.78
N MET A 99 0.93 -0.11 12.71
CA MET A 99 1.83 0.38 11.66
C MET A 99 1.24 1.61 10.96
N ILE A 100 -0.03 1.56 10.57
CA ILE A 100 -0.74 2.65 9.90
C ILE A 100 -0.84 3.88 10.79
N ALA A 101 -1.23 3.70 12.05
CA ALA A 101 -1.33 4.79 13.03
C ALA A 101 0.03 5.44 13.28
N THR A 102 1.08 4.63 13.47
CA THR A 102 2.43 5.15 13.67
C THR A 102 2.88 5.93 12.44
N ALA A 103 2.71 5.38 11.24
CA ALA A 103 3.05 6.06 9.97
C ALA A 103 2.30 7.38 9.83
N ARG A 104 0.99 7.42 10.14
CA ARG A 104 0.19 8.66 10.13
C ARG A 104 0.73 9.70 11.11
N VAL A 105 1.12 9.29 12.32
CA VAL A 105 1.64 10.22 13.34
C VAL A 105 3.01 10.78 12.94
N VAL A 106 3.94 9.94 12.51
CA VAL A 106 5.31 10.38 12.20
C VAL A 106 5.42 11.06 10.82
N MET A 107 4.49 10.77 9.91
CA MET A 107 4.44 11.35 8.56
C MET A 107 3.05 11.95 8.26
N PRO A 108 2.65 13.05 8.92
CA PRO A 108 1.26 13.53 8.92
C PRO A 108 0.74 13.97 7.55
N ARG A 109 1.62 14.50 6.68
CA ARG A 109 1.27 14.96 5.32
C ARG A 109 1.30 13.87 4.25
N THR A 110 1.87 12.71 4.58
CA THR A 110 2.02 11.60 3.65
C THR A 110 0.69 10.87 3.46
N MET A 111 0.42 10.41 2.23
CA MET A 111 -0.67 9.47 1.99
C MET A 111 -0.28 8.09 2.51
N VAL A 112 -1.01 7.57 3.50
CA VAL A 112 -0.78 6.22 4.01
C VAL A 112 -1.72 5.29 3.26
N ARG A 113 -1.17 4.41 2.43
CA ARG A 113 -1.94 3.60 1.49
C ARG A 113 -2.10 2.17 1.99
N LEU A 114 -3.33 1.79 2.35
CA LEU A 114 -3.69 0.40 2.62
C LEU A 114 -3.83 -0.32 1.26
N SER A 115 -2.86 -1.17 0.94
CA SER A 115 -2.67 -1.70 -0.43
C SER A 115 -2.93 -3.20 -0.51
N ALA A 116 -1.89 -4.03 -0.63
CA ALA A 116 -2.04 -5.48 -0.77
C ALA A 116 -2.48 -6.15 0.54
N GLY A 117 -3.23 -7.26 0.40
CA GLY A 117 -3.73 -8.08 1.50
C GLY A 117 -5.02 -7.59 2.14
N ARG A 118 -5.73 -6.63 1.54
CA ARG A 118 -7.02 -6.12 2.06
C ARG A 118 -8.10 -7.19 2.19
N LEU A 119 -8.13 -8.18 1.29
CA LEU A 119 -9.09 -9.29 1.34
C LEU A 119 -8.93 -10.18 2.58
N SER A 120 -7.78 -10.13 3.26
CA SER A 120 -7.56 -10.84 4.52
C SER A 120 -8.25 -10.18 5.72
N PHE A 121 -8.87 -9.01 5.53
CA PHE A 121 -9.54 -8.24 6.57
C PHE A 121 -11.03 -8.06 6.24
N SER A 122 -11.88 -8.29 7.23
CA SER A 122 -13.31 -7.98 7.17
C SER A 122 -13.56 -6.48 6.95
N ALA A 123 -14.78 -6.12 6.53
CA ALA A 123 -15.16 -4.72 6.36
C ALA A 123 -14.95 -3.87 7.63
N GLY A 124 -15.27 -4.42 8.81
CA GLY A 124 -15.05 -3.75 10.09
C GLY A 124 -13.57 -3.57 10.43
N GLU A 125 -12.73 -4.56 10.10
CA GLU A 125 -11.28 -4.45 10.25
C GLU A 125 -10.69 -3.41 9.29
N GLN A 126 -11.12 -3.38 8.03
CA GLN A 126 -10.70 -2.33 7.10
C GLN A 126 -11.13 -0.94 7.56
N ALA A 127 -12.34 -0.80 8.12
CA ALA A 127 -12.80 0.44 8.74
C ALA A 127 -11.87 0.89 9.88
N LEU A 128 -11.42 -0.03 10.74
CA LEU A 128 -10.42 0.25 11.77
C LEU A 128 -9.12 0.79 11.15
N LEU A 129 -8.64 0.20 10.05
CA LEU A 129 -7.41 0.63 9.37
C LEU A 129 -7.56 2.04 8.75
N PHE A 130 -8.72 2.38 8.20
CA PHE A 130 -9.03 3.76 7.78
C PHE A 130 -9.04 4.72 8.96
N PHE A 131 -9.66 4.34 10.08
CA PHE A 131 -9.67 5.16 11.30
C PHE A 131 -8.28 5.31 11.94
N ALA A 132 -7.41 4.30 11.80
CA ALA A 132 -6.02 4.37 12.23
C ALA A 132 -5.20 5.39 11.44
N GLY A 133 -5.61 5.74 10.21
CA GLY A 133 -4.98 6.80 9.43
C GLY A 133 -4.68 6.46 7.97
N ALA A 134 -5.08 5.28 7.49
CA ALA A 134 -5.02 4.99 6.05
C ALA A 134 -5.99 5.90 5.29
N ASN A 135 -5.55 6.40 4.15
CA ASN A 135 -6.31 7.38 3.38
C ASN A 135 -6.13 7.21 1.86
N SER A 136 -5.65 6.04 1.43
CA SER A 136 -5.50 5.68 0.02
C SER A 136 -5.57 4.16 -0.10
N ILE A 137 -6.14 3.67 -1.21
CA ILE A 137 -6.16 2.25 -1.57
C ILE A 137 -5.83 2.06 -3.05
N PHE A 138 -5.57 0.82 -3.46
CA PHE A 138 -5.78 0.41 -4.85
C PHE A 138 -7.24 -0.03 -5.02
N ASN A 139 -7.91 0.55 -6.00
CA ASN A 139 -9.30 0.26 -6.34
C ASN A 139 -9.34 -0.48 -7.68
N GLY A 140 -10.13 -1.55 -7.77
CA GLY A 140 -10.16 -2.49 -8.90
C GLY A 140 -9.96 -3.92 -8.44
N ASP A 141 -10.41 -4.90 -9.23
CA ASP A 141 -10.61 -6.28 -8.74
C ASP A 141 -9.30 -7.09 -8.60
N VAL A 142 -8.21 -6.62 -9.20
CA VAL A 142 -6.89 -7.27 -9.19
C VAL A 142 -5.79 -6.24 -8.90
N LEU A 143 -4.76 -6.65 -8.15
CA LEU A 143 -3.52 -5.88 -8.00
C LEU A 143 -2.54 -6.23 -9.13
N LEU A 144 -1.31 -6.60 -8.81
CA LEU A 144 -0.32 -7.06 -9.79
C LEU A 144 -0.61 -8.51 -10.22
N THR A 145 -0.83 -9.39 -9.25
CA THR A 145 -1.05 -10.83 -9.48
C THR A 145 -2.03 -11.46 -8.51
N THR A 146 -2.54 -10.70 -7.54
CA THR A 146 -3.43 -11.20 -6.48
C THR A 146 -4.79 -10.50 -6.55
N PRO A 147 -5.86 -11.18 -6.10
CA PRO A 147 -7.18 -10.54 -5.99
C PRO A 147 -7.17 -9.34 -5.05
N ASN A 148 -8.10 -8.42 -5.27
CA ASN A 148 -8.35 -7.24 -4.45
C ASN A 148 -9.86 -7.14 -4.18
N PRO A 149 -10.32 -6.36 -3.16
CA PRO A 149 -11.75 -6.10 -3.02
C PRO A 149 -12.34 -5.53 -4.31
N ALA A 150 -13.51 -6.04 -4.69
CA ALA A 150 -14.21 -5.56 -5.86
C ALA A 150 -14.61 -4.09 -5.69
N PHE A 151 -14.68 -3.36 -6.80
CA PHE A 151 -15.05 -1.93 -6.78
C PHE A 151 -16.35 -1.66 -6.01
N THR A 152 -17.37 -2.52 -6.18
CA THR A 152 -18.67 -2.39 -5.51
C THR A 152 -18.58 -2.59 -4.00
N ALA A 153 -17.71 -3.49 -3.53
CA ALA A 153 -17.46 -3.70 -2.12
C ALA A 153 -16.77 -2.49 -1.48
N ASP A 154 -15.79 -1.90 -2.18
CA ASP A 154 -15.12 -0.68 -1.75
C ASP A 154 -16.08 0.52 -1.70
N ALA A 155 -16.92 0.68 -2.72
CA ALA A 155 -17.93 1.73 -2.76
C ALA A 155 -18.92 1.62 -1.59
N ALA A 156 -19.41 0.42 -1.29
CA ALA A 156 -20.32 0.19 -0.16
C ALA A 156 -19.67 0.48 1.20
N LEU A 157 -18.39 0.09 1.37
CA LEU A 157 -17.63 0.40 2.57
C LEU A 157 -17.42 1.91 2.73
N PHE A 158 -17.10 2.62 1.65
CA PHE A 158 -16.88 4.06 1.69
C PHE A 158 -18.15 4.84 1.98
N ASP A 159 -19.29 4.44 1.41
CA ASP A 159 -20.59 5.01 1.73
C ASP A 159 -20.90 4.83 3.23
N THR A 160 -20.72 3.62 3.75
CA THR A 160 -20.93 3.30 5.18
C THR A 160 -20.06 4.17 6.09
N LEU A 161 -18.81 4.44 5.71
CA LEU A 161 -17.86 5.21 6.50
C LEU A 161 -17.90 6.73 6.25
N GLY A 162 -18.73 7.21 5.31
CA GLY A 162 -18.80 8.61 4.91
C GLY A 162 -17.51 9.12 4.26
N LEU A 163 -16.80 8.24 3.56
CA LEU A 163 -15.50 8.51 2.94
C LEU A 163 -15.69 8.96 1.49
N VAL A 164 -14.99 10.03 1.11
CA VAL A 164 -15.05 10.57 -0.26
C VAL A 164 -13.70 10.45 -0.96
N GLY A 165 -13.76 10.04 -2.22
CA GLY A 165 -12.60 10.02 -3.11
C GLY A 165 -12.15 11.42 -3.48
N LYS A 166 -10.83 11.62 -3.54
CA LYS A 166 -10.22 12.82 -4.10
C LYS A 166 -10.45 12.84 -5.60
N LYS A 167 -10.83 14.01 -6.12
CA LYS A 167 -10.93 14.25 -7.57
C LYS A 167 -9.59 13.92 -8.26
N ALA A 168 -9.68 13.30 -9.42
CA ALA A 168 -8.52 13.04 -10.26
C ALA A 168 -7.75 14.35 -10.54
N HIS A 169 -6.41 14.27 -10.50
CA HIS A 169 -5.55 15.42 -10.75
C HIS A 169 -5.61 15.90 -12.21
N VAL A 170 -5.89 14.97 -13.13
CA VAL A 170 -6.11 15.19 -14.55
C VAL A 170 -7.29 14.31 -14.96
N PRO A 171 -8.17 14.74 -15.89
CA PRO A 171 -9.18 13.86 -16.47
C PRO A 171 -8.53 12.59 -17.04
N ALA A 172 -9.23 11.46 -16.98
CA ALA A 172 -8.78 10.24 -17.63
C ALA A 172 -8.48 10.54 -19.11
N LYS A 173 -7.27 10.22 -19.57
CA LYS A 173 -6.93 10.31 -20.99
C LYS A 173 -7.62 9.17 -21.71
N GLU A 174 -8.21 9.45 -22.87
CA GLU A 174 -8.64 8.39 -23.79
C GLU A 174 -7.40 7.55 -24.14
N THR A 175 -7.43 6.29 -23.75
CA THR A 175 -6.36 5.36 -24.10
C THR A 175 -6.64 4.80 -25.49
N PRO A 176 -5.65 4.71 -26.38
CA PRO A 176 -5.82 4.07 -27.70
C PRO A 176 -5.99 2.55 -27.60
N TYR A 177 -5.85 1.99 -26.40
CA TYR A 177 -6.08 0.58 -26.13
C TYR A 177 -7.57 0.35 -25.86
N PRO A 178 -8.26 -0.48 -26.68
CA PRO A 178 -9.64 -0.86 -26.40
C PRO A 178 -9.68 -1.64 -25.09
N VAL A 179 -10.39 -1.11 -24.10
CA VAL A 179 -10.75 -1.85 -22.90
C VAL A 179 -12.11 -2.46 -23.18
N GLU A 180 -12.15 -3.77 -23.46
CA GLU A 180 -13.42 -4.49 -23.58
C GLU A 180 -14.10 -4.52 -22.22
N ARG A 181 -15.18 -3.74 -22.08
CA ARG A 181 -16.04 -3.77 -20.90
C ARG A 181 -17.10 -4.85 -21.11
N GLU A 182 -16.87 -6.05 -20.61
CA GLU A 182 -17.96 -7.02 -20.46
C GLU A 182 -18.94 -6.51 -19.40
N GLY A 183 -20.16 -6.18 -19.82
CA GLY A 183 -21.28 -5.82 -18.94
C GLY A 183 -21.41 -4.32 -18.66
N GLY A 184 -22.07 -3.60 -19.57
CA GLY A 184 -22.33 -2.17 -19.43
C GLY A 184 -23.33 -1.83 -18.31
N ARG A 185 -23.00 -0.78 -17.55
CA ARG A 185 -23.94 0.27 -17.16
C ARG A 185 -23.26 1.64 -17.26
N GLU A 186 -24.02 2.59 -17.80
CA GLU A 186 -23.61 3.96 -18.06
C GLU A 186 -23.18 4.72 -16.79
N GLY A 187 -22.10 5.49 -16.92
CA GLY A 187 -21.85 6.67 -16.08
C GLY A 187 -21.15 6.44 -14.73
N GLY A 188 -19.84 6.20 -14.75
CA GLY A 188 -19.00 6.34 -13.56
C GLY A 188 -17.52 6.27 -13.91
N ARG A 189 -16.76 7.35 -13.69
CA ARG A 189 -15.33 7.46 -14.03
C ARG A 189 -14.50 6.57 -13.11
N GLU A 190 -13.54 5.85 -13.69
CA GLU A 190 -12.52 5.07 -12.99
C GLU A 190 -11.60 6.04 -12.22
N GLU A 191 -11.65 5.98 -10.89
CA GLU A 191 -10.89 6.85 -10.00
C GLU A 191 -10.12 6.02 -8.97
N GLY A 192 -8.80 6.21 -8.90
CA GLY A 192 -8.01 5.81 -7.75
C GLY A 192 -8.47 6.61 -6.53
N VAL A 193 -9.14 5.94 -5.59
CA VAL A 193 -9.75 6.61 -4.44
C VAL A 193 -8.67 6.95 -3.41
N VAL A 194 -8.28 8.23 -3.36
CA VAL A 194 -7.66 8.82 -2.17
C VAL A 194 -8.79 9.25 -1.26
N VAL A 195 -8.94 8.56 -0.13
CA VAL A 195 -9.98 8.87 0.84
C VAL A 195 -9.57 10.08 1.65
N THR A 196 -10.42 11.10 1.74
CA THR A 196 -10.23 12.21 2.70
C THR A 196 -11.42 12.29 3.64
N ARG A 197 -11.16 12.59 4.92
CA ARG A 197 -12.25 12.98 5.83
C ARG A 197 -12.66 14.40 5.47
N SER A 198 -13.89 14.57 5.01
CA SER A 198 -14.52 15.88 4.97
C SER A 198 -14.73 16.35 6.40
N ALA A 199 -13.88 17.25 6.89
CA ALA A 199 -14.28 18.10 8.01
C ALA A 199 -15.43 18.97 7.49
N ARG A 200 -16.68 18.58 7.77
CA ARG A 200 -17.78 19.54 7.67
C ARG A 200 -17.50 20.62 8.70
N GLN A 201 -17.11 21.79 8.22
CA GLN A 201 -17.43 23.05 8.88
C GLN A 201 -18.96 23.04 9.09
N ALA A 202 -19.37 22.91 10.34
CA ALA A 202 -20.67 23.35 10.79
C ALA A 202 -20.38 24.45 11.83
N ALA A 203 -20.67 25.68 11.40
CA ALA A 203 -20.93 26.81 12.28
C ALA A 203 -22.23 26.56 13.05
#